data_AF-A0A956DRH5-F1
#
_entry.id   AF-A0A956DRH5-F1
#
_cell.length_a   1.000
_cell.length_b   1.000
_cell.length_c   1.000
_cell.angle_alpha   90.00
_cell.angle_beta   90.00
_cell.angle_gamma   90.00
#
_symmetry.space_group_name_H-M   'P 1'
#
loop_
_entity.id
_entity.type
_entity.pdbx_description
1 polymer ?
#
loop_
_entity_poly.entity_id
_entity_poly.type
_entity_poly.pdbx_seq_one_letter_code
_entity_poly.pdbx_strand_id
1 'polypeptide(L)'
;ASIILGLDGNIDLGGLLSGFSPGTKGAFNFLFAAGGDSLRTDGSGHHWGDLNPVNQGISLGFYGGTEPTPVSSCVVPANIELPTGIPIPDELTQNSLPNWPDPNGPHFGFALSERFLNYMFAQLYNSGALCLGITADALGGAVPLNTQLIGVGLGAPSLSELGRQKLGAELAIILRPGAPPTVEVGNGTDLATDPLLRIRMNQVAFDFYVFSLDRFVRAFTATMDLEVPMNLMVSEEGLTPVIEELGVNNAVVTNSELIREDADKIATTLQDLLGGLVGSALGGALPAINLNDQLASLGLTLTIPPTMDGAGSPGLRKLTKGDDDFLGIFATLGIAMPQMAMAAPPAPQTRVHTEVEVDSFEVDPEGLRVATWTEDNGPKLRLRVGADLDDGAHALEWQYRVDGMPWHPFRRDRVIDVNDPWIRTMGKHTVQVRARVVGDPLSLDREPAEVTVIVDDEAPKVKLVRTAEGAVEVKVSDLVSAAEDIVVRVRWANDDDGELVWTEWSAWTPSTELAALPADVDAIEVEAMDEDGRVGTAQSELIRGVGDGGAGCQCSLDRQPGESAPRGFWLAGLLGLA
;
A
#
# COMPACT_ATOMS: atom_id res chain seq x y z
N ALA A 1 -29.81 -23.40 35.52
CA ALA A 1 -29.76 -22.01 35.03
C ALA A 1 -28.84 -22.01 33.82
N SER A 2 -29.37 -21.76 32.62
CA SER A 2 -28.53 -21.61 31.42
C SER A 2 -27.94 -20.21 31.44
N ILE A 3 -26.67 -20.09 31.78
CA ILE A 3 -25.92 -18.86 31.56
C ILE A 3 -25.67 -18.81 30.06
N ILE A 4 -26.17 -17.78 29.38
CA ILE A 4 -25.79 -17.50 28.00
C ILE A 4 -24.35 -16.99 28.06
N LEU A 5 -23.41 -17.88 27.73
CA LEU A 5 -22.02 -17.51 27.54
C LEU A 5 -21.87 -17.08 26.08
N GLY A 6 -21.32 -15.90 25.85
CA GLY A 6 -21.12 -15.38 24.51
C GLY A 6 -20.40 -14.05 24.55
N LEU A 7 -20.06 -13.57 23.35
CA LEU A 7 -19.48 -12.26 23.13
C LEU A 7 -20.09 -11.67 21.85
N ASP A 8 -20.46 -10.40 21.91
CA ASP A 8 -20.94 -9.62 20.78
C ASP A 8 -20.16 -8.32 20.67
N GLY A 9 -20.16 -7.74 19.48
CA GLY A 9 -19.50 -6.47 19.26
C GLY A 9 -19.62 -5.97 17.84
N ASN A 10 -19.03 -4.81 17.62
CA ASN A 10 -18.92 -4.16 16.32
C ASN A 10 -17.44 -3.97 16.00
N ILE A 11 -17.03 -4.42 14.82
CA ILE A 11 -15.69 -4.18 14.29
C ILE A 11 -15.81 -3.06 13.26
N ASP A 12 -15.31 -1.88 13.62
CA ASP A 12 -15.19 -0.74 12.70
C ASP A 12 -13.86 -0.83 11.95
N LEU A 13 -13.93 -1.22 10.67
CA LEU A 13 -12.75 -1.26 9.81
C LEU A 13 -12.38 0.10 9.23
N GLY A 14 -13.27 1.10 9.27
CA GLY A 14 -12.95 2.46 8.84
C GLY A 14 -11.86 3.07 9.73
N GLY A 15 -11.92 2.81 11.04
CA GLY A 15 -10.85 3.19 11.97
C GLY A 15 -9.53 2.44 11.72
N LEU A 16 -9.61 1.11 11.56
CA LEU A 16 -8.42 0.26 11.34
C LEU A 16 -7.69 0.61 10.04
N LEU A 17 -8.45 0.88 8.97
CA LEU A 17 -7.90 1.16 7.64
C LEU A 17 -7.72 2.66 7.40
N SER A 18 -7.90 3.52 8.39
CA SER A 18 -7.86 4.97 8.21
C SER A 18 -6.52 5.50 7.68
N GLY A 19 -5.41 4.82 7.99
CA GLY A 19 -4.08 5.14 7.46
C GLY A 19 -3.91 4.76 5.97
N PHE A 20 -4.64 3.76 5.49
CA PHE A 20 -4.60 3.31 4.09
C PHE A 20 -5.72 3.93 3.24
N SER A 21 -6.86 4.21 3.85
CA SER A 21 -8.03 4.70 3.16
C SER A 21 -8.84 5.66 4.02
N PRO A 22 -8.39 6.93 4.11
CA PRO A 22 -9.09 7.95 4.87
C PRO A 22 -10.55 8.11 4.40
N GLY A 23 -11.49 7.99 5.34
CA GLY A 23 -12.92 8.15 5.06
C GLY A 23 -13.62 6.89 4.55
N THR A 24 -12.93 5.75 4.44
CA THR A 24 -13.59 4.45 4.26
C THR A 24 -14.55 4.19 5.42
N LYS A 25 -15.77 3.78 5.07
CA LYS A 25 -16.82 3.44 6.02
C LYS A 25 -17.21 1.99 5.78
N GLY A 26 -17.06 1.18 6.80
CA GLY A 26 -17.48 -0.21 6.77
C GLY A 26 -17.21 -0.83 8.12
N ALA A 27 -18.25 -1.41 8.70
CA ALA A 27 -18.16 -2.17 9.93
C ALA A 27 -18.98 -3.44 9.79
N PHE A 28 -18.78 -4.37 10.70
CA PHE A 28 -19.71 -5.49 10.85
C PHE A 28 -19.93 -5.78 12.32
N ASN A 29 -21.14 -6.19 12.64
CA ASN A 29 -21.44 -6.77 13.94
C ASN A 29 -21.03 -8.23 13.93
N PHE A 30 -20.50 -8.71 15.05
CA PHE A 30 -20.28 -10.13 15.29
C PHE A 30 -20.98 -10.56 16.57
N LEU A 31 -21.34 -11.84 16.62
CA LEU A 31 -21.86 -12.52 17.79
C LEU A 31 -21.27 -13.93 17.82
N PHE A 32 -20.69 -14.31 18.95
CA PHE A 32 -20.43 -15.71 19.27
C PHE A 32 -21.24 -16.10 20.50
N ALA A 33 -22.07 -17.11 20.37
CA ALA A 33 -22.88 -17.62 21.48
C ALA A 33 -22.59 -19.11 21.68
N ALA A 34 -22.34 -19.51 22.92
CA ALA A 34 -22.11 -20.91 23.25
C ALA A 34 -23.34 -21.74 22.84
N GLY A 35 -23.11 -22.80 22.07
CA GLY A 35 -24.17 -23.55 21.40
C GLY A 35 -23.63 -24.60 20.45
N GLY A 36 -24.51 -25.50 20.00
CA GLY A 36 -24.18 -26.52 19.01
C GLY A 36 -25.18 -27.67 19.06
N ASP A 37 -25.97 -27.86 18.01
CA ASP A 37 -27.04 -28.86 17.95
C ASP A 37 -26.48 -30.26 17.63
N SER A 38 -25.23 -30.33 17.19
CA SER A 38 -24.51 -31.58 16.98
C SER A 38 -24.24 -32.29 18.31
N LEU A 39 -24.46 -33.60 18.34
CA LEU A 39 -24.08 -34.45 19.47
C LEU A 39 -22.57 -34.46 19.63
N ARG A 40 -22.13 -34.52 20.90
CA ARG A 40 -20.73 -34.74 21.24
C ARG A 40 -20.28 -36.13 20.80
N THR A 41 -19.03 -36.19 20.35
CA THR A 41 -18.37 -37.42 19.85
C THR A 41 -17.88 -38.33 20.98
N ASP A 42 -18.11 -37.95 22.25
CA ASP A 42 -17.71 -38.68 23.46
C ASP A 42 -18.74 -39.72 23.92
N GLY A 43 -19.86 -39.88 23.19
CA GLY A 43 -20.92 -40.83 23.52
C GLY A 43 -21.77 -40.44 24.74
N SER A 44 -21.62 -39.22 25.27
CA SER A 44 -22.38 -38.75 26.44
C SER A 44 -23.85 -38.45 26.13
N GLY A 45 -24.21 -38.28 24.85
CA GLY A 45 -25.53 -37.83 24.42
C GLY A 45 -25.77 -36.33 24.67
N HIS A 46 -24.77 -35.59 25.17
CA HIS A 46 -24.80 -34.14 25.29
C HIS A 46 -24.47 -33.46 23.96
N HIS A 47 -24.83 -32.18 23.87
CA HIS A 47 -24.63 -31.36 22.69
C HIS A 47 -23.40 -30.44 22.86
N TRP A 48 -22.85 -29.90 21.77
CA TRP A 48 -21.66 -29.03 21.84
C TRP A 48 -21.90 -27.64 22.46
N GLY A 49 -23.17 -27.29 22.72
CA GLY A 49 -23.54 -26.17 23.59
C GLY A 49 -23.51 -26.47 25.10
N ASP A 50 -23.36 -27.74 25.49
CA ASP A 50 -23.21 -28.14 26.89
C ASP A 50 -21.72 -28.12 27.30
N LEU A 51 -21.46 -27.80 28.56
CA LEU A 51 -20.10 -27.79 29.11
C LEU A 51 -19.44 -29.17 28.96
N ASN A 52 -18.30 -29.24 28.29
CA ASN A 52 -17.52 -30.46 28.12
C ASN A 52 -16.26 -30.44 28.99
N PRO A 53 -16.31 -30.99 30.22
CA PRO A 53 -15.13 -31.11 31.04
C PRO A 53 -14.28 -32.29 30.57
N VAL A 54 -13.08 -32.02 30.05
CA VAL A 54 -12.13 -33.06 29.65
C VAL A 54 -10.85 -32.88 30.45
N ASN A 55 -10.46 -33.89 31.24
CA ASN A 55 -9.17 -33.92 31.95
C ASN A 55 -8.82 -32.60 32.70
N GLN A 56 -9.77 -32.05 33.46
CA GLN A 56 -9.68 -30.77 34.19
C GLN A 56 -9.68 -29.49 33.32
N GLY A 57 -9.83 -29.62 32.00
CA GLY A 57 -10.11 -28.53 31.07
C GLY A 57 -11.60 -28.39 30.74
N ILE A 58 -11.94 -27.34 29.99
CA ILE A 58 -13.29 -27.06 29.51
C ILE A 58 -13.23 -26.82 27.99
N SER A 59 -14.01 -27.57 27.23
CA SER A 59 -14.25 -27.31 25.81
C SER A 59 -15.70 -26.86 25.59
N LEU A 60 -15.91 -25.86 24.72
CA LEU A 60 -17.22 -25.31 24.39
C LEU A 60 -17.31 -25.05 22.88
N GLY A 61 -18.45 -25.42 22.28
CA GLY A 61 -18.81 -24.99 20.93
C GLY A 61 -19.49 -23.63 20.95
N PHE A 62 -19.24 -22.82 19.92
CA PHE A 62 -19.89 -21.52 19.74
C PHE A 62 -20.51 -21.44 18.34
N TYR A 63 -21.73 -20.90 18.26
CA TYR A 63 -22.28 -20.39 17.01
C TYR A 63 -21.72 -18.99 16.77
N GLY A 64 -21.06 -18.80 15.63
CA GLY A 64 -20.63 -17.50 15.15
C GLY A 64 -21.64 -16.92 14.16
N GLY A 65 -21.93 -15.63 14.30
CA GLY A 65 -22.73 -14.85 13.37
C GLY A 65 -22.09 -13.50 13.10
N THR A 66 -22.23 -13.01 11.87
CA THR A 66 -21.78 -11.68 11.47
C THR A 66 -22.83 -11.02 10.58
N GLU A 67 -22.94 -9.70 10.68
CA GLU A 67 -23.88 -8.88 9.91
C GLU A 67 -23.23 -7.56 9.46
N PRO A 68 -23.37 -7.15 8.19
CA PRO A 68 -22.78 -5.91 7.67
C PRO A 68 -23.46 -4.68 8.25
N THR A 69 -22.68 -3.68 8.64
CA THR A 69 -23.18 -2.41 9.17
C THR A 69 -22.37 -1.21 8.66
N PRO A 70 -22.93 -0.35 7.79
CA PRO A 70 -24.18 -0.52 7.04
C PRO A 70 -24.03 -1.58 5.95
N VAL A 71 -25.13 -1.97 5.30
CA VAL A 71 -25.05 -2.58 3.96
C VAL A 71 -24.66 -1.48 2.98
N SER A 72 -23.51 -1.64 2.31
CA SER A 72 -22.97 -0.60 1.43
C SER A 72 -23.59 -0.65 0.04
N SER A 73 -23.73 0.53 -0.57
CA SER A 73 -24.07 0.67 -1.99
C SER A 73 -22.85 0.65 -2.91
N CYS A 74 -21.63 0.55 -2.35
CA CYS A 74 -20.41 0.47 -3.13
C CYS A 74 -20.31 -0.84 -3.93
N VAL A 75 -20.86 -1.92 -3.37
CA VAL A 75 -20.86 -3.25 -3.96
C VAL A 75 -22.29 -3.71 -4.21
N VAL A 76 -22.45 -4.73 -5.05
CA VAL A 76 -23.72 -5.45 -5.16
C VAL A 76 -23.76 -6.47 -4.03
N PRO A 77 -24.69 -6.38 -3.06
CA PRO A 77 -24.68 -7.29 -1.92
C PRO A 77 -24.75 -8.76 -2.36
N ALA A 78 -23.79 -9.53 -1.87
CA ALA A 78 -23.76 -10.97 -2.08
C ALA A 78 -24.70 -11.66 -1.10
N ASN A 79 -25.51 -12.57 -1.63
CA ASN A 79 -26.31 -13.46 -0.81
C ASN A 79 -25.50 -14.71 -0.49
N ILE A 80 -25.14 -14.89 0.78
CA ILE A 80 -24.29 -15.97 1.26
C ILE A 80 -25.14 -16.87 2.16
N GLU A 81 -25.10 -18.18 1.90
CA GLU A 81 -25.77 -19.15 2.77
C GLU A 81 -25.04 -19.24 4.12
N LEU A 82 -25.80 -19.20 5.21
CA LEU A 82 -25.22 -19.35 6.54
C LEU A 82 -24.60 -20.75 6.66
N PRO A 83 -23.32 -20.87 7.04
CA PRO A 83 -22.70 -22.17 7.20
C PRO A 83 -23.32 -22.88 8.41
N THR A 84 -23.78 -24.11 8.21
CA THR A 84 -24.34 -24.97 9.25
C THR A 84 -23.56 -26.29 9.36
N GLY A 85 -23.69 -26.94 10.52
CA GLY A 85 -23.13 -28.28 10.74
C GLY A 85 -21.60 -28.34 10.81
N ILE A 86 -20.93 -27.24 11.16
CA ILE A 86 -19.46 -27.19 11.30
C ILE A 86 -19.03 -28.12 12.45
N PRO A 87 -18.14 -29.10 12.21
CA PRO A 87 -17.65 -30.00 13.26
C PRO A 87 -16.61 -29.30 14.16
N ILE A 88 -16.31 -29.90 15.31
CA ILE A 88 -15.24 -29.43 16.20
C ILE A 88 -13.98 -30.28 15.95
N PRO A 89 -12.82 -29.65 15.68
CA PRO A 89 -11.54 -30.36 15.54
C PRO A 89 -11.17 -31.15 16.79
N ASP A 90 -10.54 -32.31 16.59
CA ASP A 90 -10.18 -33.21 17.70
C ASP A 90 -9.11 -32.57 18.61
N GLU A 91 -8.25 -31.73 18.05
CA GLU A 91 -7.20 -31.00 18.75
C GLU A 91 -7.73 -30.07 19.84
N LEU A 92 -8.95 -29.53 19.68
CA LEU A 92 -9.58 -28.68 20.70
C LEU A 92 -10.11 -29.46 21.91
N THR A 93 -10.08 -30.79 21.85
CA THR A 93 -10.55 -31.69 22.92
C THR A 93 -9.40 -32.42 23.62
N GLN A 94 -8.16 -32.11 23.25
CA GLN A 94 -6.95 -32.74 23.76
C GLN A 94 -6.11 -31.74 24.56
N ASN A 95 -5.48 -32.21 25.63
CA ASN A 95 -4.59 -31.39 26.46
C ASN A 95 -3.15 -31.31 25.91
N SER A 96 -2.83 -32.08 24.87
CA SER A 96 -1.49 -32.14 24.29
C SER A 96 -1.59 -32.05 22.79
N LEU A 97 -0.68 -31.28 22.18
CA LEU A 97 -0.56 -31.20 20.73
C LEU A 97 0.81 -31.75 20.29
N PRO A 98 0.88 -32.40 19.12
CA PRO A 98 2.16 -32.73 18.50
C PRO A 98 3.02 -31.47 18.32
N ASN A 99 4.30 -31.61 18.61
CA ASN A 99 5.34 -30.57 18.45
C ASN A 99 5.06 -29.28 19.25
N TRP A 100 4.29 -29.37 20.35
CA TRP A 100 4.15 -28.26 21.28
C TRP A 100 5.42 -28.09 22.14
N PRO A 101 5.94 -26.86 22.35
CA PRO A 101 7.18 -26.67 23.12
C PRO A 101 7.10 -27.11 24.59
N ASP A 102 5.94 -26.96 25.22
CA ASP A 102 5.72 -27.38 26.62
C ASP A 102 5.25 -28.85 26.67
N PRO A 103 5.87 -29.74 27.46
CA PRO A 103 5.39 -31.12 27.60
C PRO A 103 3.96 -31.23 28.15
N ASN A 104 3.43 -30.18 28.80
CA ASN A 104 2.06 -30.13 29.32
C ASN A 104 1.02 -29.67 28.28
N GLY A 105 1.45 -29.27 27.08
CA GLY A 105 0.55 -28.80 26.01
C GLY A 105 0.06 -27.35 26.18
N PRO A 106 -0.84 -26.88 25.29
CA PRO A 106 -1.39 -25.53 25.35
C PRO A 106 -2.40 -25.39 26.51
N HIS A 107 -2.51 -24.19 27.06
CA HIS A 107 -3.56 -23.86 28.05
C HIS A 107 -4.84 -23.34 27.39
N PHE A 108 -4.72 -22.78 26.18
CA PHE A 108 -5.80 -22.18 25.41
C PHE A 108 -5.73 -22.67 23.97
N GLY A 109 -6.89 -23.01 23.41
CA GLY A 109 -7.05 -23.39 22.02
C GLY A 109 -8.34 -22.79 21.46
N PHE A 110 -8.26 -22.27 20.25
CA PHE A 110 -9.37 -21.69 19.51
C PHE A 110 -9.25 -22.10 18.05
N ALA A 111 -10.36 -22.45 17.40
CA ALA A 111 -10.34 -22.76 15.97
C ALA A 111 -11.46 -22.00 15.25
N LEU A 112 -11.10 -21.30 14.16
CA LEU A 112 -12.03 -20.66 13.25
C LEU A 112 -12.16 -21.51 11.99
N SER A 113 -13.37 -22.00 11.70
CA SER A 113 -13.60 -22.75 10.46
C SER A 113 -13.46 -21.85 9.24
N GLU A 114 -12.89 -22.39 8.18
CA GLU A 114 -12.76 -21.74 6.87
C GLU A 114 -14.11 -21.29 6.32
N ARG A 115 -15.18 -22.10 6.46
CA ARG A 115 -16.53 -21.71 6.04
C ARG A 115 -17.07 -20.49 6.80
N PHE A 116 -16.79 -20.40 8.10
CA PHE A 116 -17.13 -19.21 8.88
C PHE A 116 -16.29 -17.99 8.46
N LEU A 117 -14.99 -18.17 8.18
CA LEU A 117 -14.14 -17.09 7.65
C LEU A 117 -14.68 -16.57 6.32
N ASN A 118 -15.01 -17.46 5.37
CA ASN A 118 -15.62 -17.09 4.10
C ASN A 118 -16.96 -16.34 4.29
N TYR A 119 -17.82 -16.81 5.19
CA TYR A 119 -19.05 -16.11 5.55
C TYR A 119 -18.78 -14.70 6.11
N MET A 120 -17.82 -14.58 7.04
CA MET A 120 -17.41 -13.30 7.63
C MET A 120 -16.86 -12.32 6.57
N PHE A 121 -15.95 -12.76 5.71
CA PHE A 121 -15.38 -11.93 4.64
C PHE A 121 -16.43 -11.49 3.63
N ALA A 122 -17.48 -12.27 3.40
CA ALA A 122 -18.57 -11.85 2.57
C ALA A 122 -19.47 -10.80 3.23
N GLN A 123 -19.67 -10.86 4.55
CA GLN A 123 -20.31 -9.75 5.26
C GLN A 123 -19.43 -8.49 5.27
N LEU A 124 -18.11 -8.66 5.29
CA LEU A 124 -17.17 -7.56 5.13
C LEU A 124 -17.26 -6.88 3.76
N TYR A 125 -17.40 -7.70 2.72
CA TYR A 125 -17.70 -7.23 1.37
C TYR A 125 -19.03 -6.46 1.35
N ASN A 126 -20.11 -7.05 1.89
CA ASN A 126 -21.44 -6.42 1.93
C ASN A 126 -21.46 -5.11 2.72
N SER A 127 -20.57 -4.93 3.69
CA SER A 127 -20.47 -3.68 4.45
C SER A 127 -19.74 -2.56 3.70
N GLY A 128 -19.13 -2.88 2.55
CA GLY A 128 -18.31 -1.94 1.77
C GLY A 128 -16.98 -1.60 2.44
N ALA A 129 -16.59 -2.30 3.50
CA ALA A 129 -15.31 -2.07 4.17
C ALA A 129 -14.09 -2.33 3.27
N LEU A 130 -14.28 -3.09 2.19
CA LEU A 130 -13.27 -3.40 1.19
C LEU A 130 -13.26 -2.42 0.01
N CYS A 131 -14.08 -1.37 0.05
CA CYS A 131 -14.05 -0.29 -0.93
C CYS A 131 -13.06 0.79 -0.50
N LEU A 132 -11.82 0.68 -0.97
CA LEU A 132 -10.70 1.49 -0.47
C LEU A 132 -10.36 2.59 -1.46
N GLY A 133 -10.33 3.84 -1.01
CA GLY A 133 -9.60 4.91 -1.70
C GLY A 133 -8.12 4.84 -1.33
N ILE A 134 -7.24 4.72 -2.33
CA ILE A 134 -5.78 4.72 -2.16
C ILE A 134 -5.29 6.15 -2.43
N THR A 135 -4.57 6.71 -1.47
CA THR A 135 -3.95 8.04 -1.51
C THR A 135 -2.43 7.92 -1.50
N ALA A 136 -1.70 9.01 -1.76
CA ALA A 136 -0.23 9.00 -1.71
C ALA A 136 0.27 8.62 -0.31
N ASP A 137 -0.43 9.08 0.74
CA ASP A 137 -0.14 8.69 2.13
C ASP A 137 -0.30 7.18 2.37
N ALA A 138 -1.26 6.54 1.72
CA ALA A 138 -1.46 5.09 1.78
C ALA A 138 -0.29 4.28 1.19
N LEU A 139 0.56 4.95 0.39
CA LEU A 139 1.77 4.40 -0.22
C LEU A 139 3.04 4.90 0.50
N GLY A 140 2.93 5.22 1.79
CA GLY A 140 4.05 5.65 2.63
C GLY A 140 4.46 7.11 2.43
N GLY A 141 3.75 7.88 1.59
CA GLY A 141 4.05 9.30 1.31
C GLY A 141 5.32 9.55 0.49
N ALA A 142 6.15 8.52 0.29
CA ALA A 142 7.39 8.54 -0.49
C ALA A 142 7.16 8.69 -2.01
N VAL A 143 6.00 8.22 -2.48
CA VAL A 143 5.67 8.15 -3.92
C VAL A 143 4.49 9.08 -4.22
N PRO A 144 4.69 10.12 -5.06
CA PRO A 144 3.59 11.03 -5.41
C PRO A 144 2.60 10.34 -6.35
N LEU A 145 1.33 10.20 -5.94
CA LEU A 145 0.24 9.74 -6.82
C LEU A 145 -0.17 10.85 -7.80
N ASN A 146 0.53 10.92 -8.93
CA ASN A 146 0.23 11.87 -9.99
C ASN A 146 0.22 11.22 -11.38
N THR A 147 -0.36 11.93 -12.34
CA THR A 147 -0.51 11.46 -13.72
C THR A 147 0.79 11.23 -14.46
N GLN A 148 1.89 11.91 -14.10
CA GLN A 148 3.18 11.73 -14.78
C GLN A 148 3.84 10.44 -14.33
N LEU A 149 3.89 10.18 -13.02
CA LEU A 149 4.47 8.96 -12.49
C LEU A 149 3.71 7.74 -13.01
N ILE A 150 2.38 7.75 -12.88
CA ILE A 150 1.55 6.63 -13.37
C ILE A 150 1.58 6.54 -14.90
N GLY A 151 1.64 7.68 -15.60
CA GLY A 151 1.77 7.71 -17.06
C GLY A 151 3.08 7.11 -17.55
N VAL A 152 4.21 7.42 -16.91
CA VAL A 152 5.52 6.84 -17.22
C VAL A 152 5.54 5.36 -16.85
N GLY A 153 5.08 5.00 -15.65
CA GLY A 153 5.03 3.62 -15.17
C GLY A 153 4.17 2.73 -16.07
N LEU A 154 2.97 3.16 -16.44
CA LEU A 154 2.08 2.37 -17.29
C LEU A 154 2.42 2.41 -18.79
N GLY A 155 3.44 3.21 -19.19
CA GLY A 155 3.69 3.49 -20.61
C GLY A 155 2.50 4.19 -21.29
N ALA A 156 1.75 4.98 -20.53
CA ALA A 156 0.55 5.70 -20.93
C ALA A 156 0.80 7.22 -20.95
N PRO A 157 1.60 7.75 -21.89
CA PRO A 157 1.96 9.18 -21.91
C PRO A 157 0.74 10.10 -22.03
N SER A 158 -0.35 9.66 -22.66
CA SER A 158 -1.58 10.46 -22.76
C SER A 158 -2.21 10.78 -21.39
N LEU A 159 -1.98 9.95 -20.38
CA LEU A 159 -2.45 10.18 -19.00
C LEU A 159 -1.86 11.47 -18.41
N SER A 160 -0.58 11.75 -18.70
CA SER A 160 0.11 12.96 -18.25
C SER A 160 -0.43 14.25 -18.89
N GLU A 161 -1.17 14.14 -20.00
CA GLU A 161 -1.78 15.30 -20.67
C GLU A 161 -3.17 15.65 -20.13
N LEU A 162 -3.77 14.82 -19.26
CA LEU A 162 -5.14 15.02 -18.77
C LEU A 162 -5.28 16.13 -17.72
N GLY A 163 -4.17 16.54 -17.12
CA GLY A 163 -4.16 17.66 -16.19
C GLY A 163 -4.31 19.03 -16.86
N ARG A 164 -4.55 20.06 -16.05
CA ARG A 164 -4.74 21.42 -16.55
C ARG A 164 -3.48 21.88 -17.29
N GLN A 165 -3.66 22.48 -18.47
CA GLN A 165 -2.55 22.96 -19.32
C GLN A 165 -1.53 21.87 -19.71
N LYS A 166 -1.95 20.59 -19.73
CA LYS A 166 -1.05 19.43 -19.96
C LYS A 166 0.10 19.35 -18.95
N LEU A 167 -0.15 19.83 -17.74
CA LEU A 167 0.71 19.60 -16.58
C LEU A 167 0.20 18.40 -15.82
N GLY A 168 1.03 17.94 -14.89
CA GLY A 168 0.60 16.94 -13.93
C GLY A 168 -0.63 17.29 -13.16
N ALA A 169 -1.44 16.27 -12.94
CA ALA A 169 -2.56 16.31 -12.04
C ALA A 169 -2.43 15.23 -10.96
N GLU A 170 -3.03 15.54 -9.81
CA GLU A 170 -3.25 14.57 -8.74
C GLU A 170 -4.13 13.41 -9.25
N LEU A 171 -3.79 12.22 -8.78
CA LEU A 171 -4.49 10.99 -9.12
C LEU A 171 -5.08 10.38 -7.84
N ALA A 172 -6.34 9.96 -7.91
CA ALA A 172 -7.00 9.19 -6.87
C ALA A 172 -7.38 7.82 -7.42
N ILE A 173 -7.09 6.76 -6.66
CA ILE A 173 -7.45 5.38 -7.05
C ILE A 173 -8.54 4.89 -6.10
N ILE A 174 -9.61 4.32 -6.64
CA ILE A 174 -10.65 3.66 -5.84
C ILE A 174 -10.66 2.18 -6.18
N LEU A 175 -10.39 1.35 -5.18
CA LEU A 175 -10.50 -0.09 -5.20
C LEU A 175 -11.93 -0.51 -4.84
N ARG A 176 -12.54 -1.36 -5.66
CA ARG A 176 -13.87 -1.95 -5.42
C ARG A 176 -13.85 -3.45 -5.74
N PRO A 177 -14.17 -4.34 -4.79
CA PRO A 177 -14.24 -5.77 -5.08
C PRO A 177 -15.46 -6.09 -5.96
N GLY A 178 -15.28 -6.95 -6.96
CA GLY A 178 -16.36 -7.44 -7.82
C GLY A 178 -17.20 -8.54 -7.17
N ALA A 179 -16.57 -9.36 -6.33
CA ALA A 179 -17.20 -10.46 -5.61
C ALA A 179 -16.66 -10.57 -4.17
N PRO A 180 -17.37 -11.28 -3.26
CA PRO A 180 -16.86 -11.60 -1.94
C PRO A 180 -15.50 -12.30 -1.99
N PRO A 181 -14.53 -11.90 -1.16
CA PRO A 181 -13.26 -12.62 -1.04
C PRO A 181 -13.49 -14.03 -0.50
N THR A 182 -12.65 -14.97 -0.92
CA THR A 182 -12.57 -16.31 -0.34
C THR A 182 -11.30 -16.47 0.47
N VAL A 183 -11.37 -17.22 1.56
CA VAL A 183 -10.22 -17.53 2.43
C VAL A 183 -10.00 -19.03 2.45
N GLU A 184 -8.75 -19.45 2.23
CA GLU A 184 -8.29 -20.82 2.45
C GLU A 184 -7.25 -20.85 3.57
N VAL A 185 -7.31 -21.87 4.43
CA VAL A 185 -6.35 -22.04 5.54
C VAL A 185 -5.27 -23.06 5.19
N GLY A 186 -4.01 -22.70 5.42
CA GLY A 186 -2.82 -23.56 5.30
C GLY A 186 -2.02 -23.66 6.61
N ASN A 187 -0.85 -24.30 6.57
CA ASN A 187 -0.02 -24.46 7.79
C ASN A 187 0.91 -23.28 8.06
N GLY A 188 1.07 -22.36 7.11
CA GLY A 188 2.01 -21.24 7.23
C GLY A 188 3.48 -21.69 7.25
N THR A 189 3.80 -22.78 6.55
CA THR A 189 5.17 -23.31 6.47
C THR A 189 5.99 -22.61 5.39
N ASP A 190 5.34 -22.11 4.34
CA ASP A 190 5.96 -21.43 3.21
C ASP A 190 4.95 -20.44 2.62
N LEU A 191 5.35 -19.20 2.38
CA LEU A 191 4.41 -18.14 2.02
C LEU A 191 3.83 -18.33 0.61
N ALA A 192 4.59 -18.88 -0.34
CA ALA A 192 4.12 -19.12 -1.69
C ALA A 192 3.22 -20.37 -1.79
N THR A 193 3.67 -21.47 -1.21
CA THR A 193 3.11 -22.81 -1.42
C THR A 193 2.13 -23.25 -0.34
N ASP A 194 2.33 -22.86 0.91
CA ASP A 194 1.48 -23.25 2.06
C ASP A 194 1.33 -22.10 3.09
N PRO A 195 0.77 -20.94 2.67
CA PRO A 195 0.55 -19.80 3.54
C PRO A 195 -0.50 -20.14 4.60
N LEU A 196 -0.44 -19.47 5.76
CA LEU A 196 -1.40 -19.67 6.84
C LEU A 196 -2.81 -19.26 6.38
N LEU A 197 -2.92 -18.16 5.64
CA LEU A 197 -4.14 -17.66 5.04
C LEU A 197 -3.89 -17.31 3.57
N ARG A 198 -4.68 -17.89 2.67
CA ARG A 198 -4.71 -17.50 1.25
C ARG A 198 -6.03 -16.81 0.97
N ILE A 199 -5.99 -15.50 0.72
CA ILE A 199 -7.17 -14.69 0.45
C ILE A 199 -7.25 -14.46 -1.07
N ARG A 200 -8.33 -14.88 -1.72
CA ARG A 200 -8.58 -14.60 -3.14
C ARG A 200 -9.69 -13.59 -3.31
N MET A 201 -9.45 -12.59 -4.14
CA MET A 201 -10.42 -11.55 -4.49
C MET A 201 -10.56 -11.53 -6.01
N ASN A 202 -11.72 -11.95 -6.50
CA ASN A 202 -11.98 -11.98 -7.93
C ASN A 202 -12.58 -10.65 -8.40
N GLN A 203 -12.16 -10.21 -9.59
CA GLN A 203 -12.66 -9.03 -10.28
C GLN A 203 -12.57 -7.74 -9.44
N VAL A 204 -11.44 -7.51 -8.79
CA VAL A 204 -11.15 -6.25 -8.10
C VAL A 204 -10.97 -5.15 -9.13
N ALA A 205 -11.81 -4.13 -9.04
CA ALA A 205 -11.78 -2.97 -9.91
C ALA A 205 -11.00 -1.82 -9.25
N PHE A 206 -9.99 -1.31 -9.94
CA PHE A 206 -9.23 -0.12 -9.64
C PHE A 206 -9.69 1.00 -10.60
N ASP A 207 -10.45 1.96 -10.08
CA ASP A 207 -10.87 3.13 -10.84
C ASP A 207 -9.84 4.26 -10.66
N PHE A 208 -9.20 4.67 -11.76
CA PHE A 208 -8.20 5.74 -11.75
C PHE A 208 -8.89 7.07 -12.08
N TYR A 209 -8.89 8.00 -11.13
CA TYR A 209 -9.45 9.34 -11.27
C TYR A 209 -8.34 10.38 -11.35
N VAL A 210 -8.43 11.25 -12.35
CA VAL A 210 -7.51 12.37 -12.53
C VAL A 210 -8.21 13.66 -12.15
N PHE A 211 -7.53 14.50 -11.37
CA PHE A 211 -8.02 15.84 -11.06
C PHE A 211 -7.89 16.77 -12.27
N SER A 212 -9.00 17.09 -12.92
CA SER A 212 -9.03 17.93 -14.12
C SER A 212 -10.27 18.82 -14.15
N LEU A 213 -10.10 20.07 -14.55
CA LEU A 213 -11.18 21.08 -14.58
C LEU A 213 -11.92 21.19 -13.23
N ASP A 214 -11.15 21.26 -12.14
CA ASP A 214 -11.63 21.43 -10.76
C ASP A 214 -12.53 20.29 -10.24
N ARG A 215 -12.38 19.08 -10.81
CA ARG A 215 -13.05 17.85 -10.34
C ARG A 215 -12.25 16.59 -10.67
N PHE A 216 -12.52 15.50 -9.97
CA PHE A 216 -12.01 14.18 -10.34
C PHE A 216 -12.83 13.59 -11.49
N VAL A 217 -12.14 13.19 -12.56
CA VAL A 217 -12.72 12.52 -13.74
C VAL A 217 -12.05 11.15 -13.90
N ARG A 218 -12.86 10.10 -14.12
CA ARG A 218 -12.32 8.76 -14.32
C ARG A 218 -11.59 8.67 -15.66
N ALA A 219 -10.31 8.32 -15.62
CA ALA A 219 -9.48 8.11 -16.80
C ALA A 219 -9.66 6.71 -17.39
N PHE A 220 -9.68 5.69 -16.53
CA PHE A 220 -9.96 4.29 -16.88
C PHE A 220 -10.27 3.46 -15.62
N THR A 221 -10.73 2.24 -15.83
CA THR A 221 -10.91 1.21 -14.79
C THR A 221 -10.08 -0.01 -15.17
N ALA A 222 -9.21 -0.47 -14.27
CA ALA A 222 -8.57 -1.77 -14.39
C ALA A 222 -9.30 -2.80 -13.52
N THR A 223 -9.58 -3.99 -14.02
CA THR A 223 -10.20 -5.08 -13.27
C THR A 223 -9.30 -6.30 -13.33
N MET A 224 -9.03 -6.93 -12.19
CA MET A 224 -8.12 -8.08 -12.09
C MET A 224 -8.47 -8.97 -10.90
N ASP A 225 -7.95 -10.19 -10.89
CA ASP A 225 -8.03 -11.10 -9.77
C ASP A 225 -6.77 -10.97 -8.91
N LEU A 226 -6.94 -10.89 -7.60
CA LEU A 226 -5.86 -10.78 -6.62
C LEU A 226 -5.84 -12.02 -5.72
N GLU A 227 -4.65 -12.56 -5.50
CA GLU A 227 -4.37 -13.61 -4.53
C GLU A 227 -3.34 -13.08 -3.52
N VAL A 228 -3.75 -13.04 -2.24
CA VAL A 228 -2.94 -12.53 -1.13
C VAL A 228 -2.55 -13.72 -0.25
N PRO A 229 -1.34 -14.29 -0.41
CA PRO A 229 -0.78 -15.22 0.55
C PRO A 229 -0.29 -14.47 1.79
N MET A 230 -0.69 -14.94 2.97
CA MET A 230 -0.37 -14.27 4.23
C MET A 230 0.00 -15.27 5.32
N ASN A 231 1.11 -14.98 5.99
CA ASN A 231 1.49 -15.62 7.26
C ASN A 231 1.32 -14.64 8.42
N LEU A 232 1.29 -15.18 9.64
CA LEU A 232 1.33 -14.40 10.87
C LEU A 232 2.62 -14.74 11.62
N MET A 233 3.52 -13.77 11.71
CA MET A 233 4.73 -13.87 12.52
C MET A 233 4.40 -13.52 13.96
N VAL A 234 4.65 -14.46 14.86
CA VAL A 234 4.51 -14.24 16.30
C VAL A 234 5.77 -13.55 16.84
N SER A 235 5.63 -12.32 17.34
CA SER A 235 6.69 -11.53 17.96
C SER A 235 6.24 -10.91 19.30
N GLU A 236 7.11 -10.16 20.00
CA GLU A 236 6.68 -9.37 21.18
C GLU A 236 5.63 -8.31 20.87
N GLU A 237 5.60 -7.81 19.63
CA GLU A 237 4.64 -6.80 19.16
C GLU A 237 3.25 -7.42 18.94
N GLY A 238 3.15 -8.75 18.95
CA GLY A 238 1.92 -9.50 18.71
C GLY A 238 2.00 -10.34 17.45
N LEU A 239 0.84 -10.58 16.84
CA LEU A 239 0.73 -11.27 15.55
C LEU A 239 0.93 -10.26 14.43
N THR A 240 2.09 -10.32 13.77
CA THR A 240 2.44 -9.44 12.66
C THR A 240 2.15 -10.14 11.32
N PRO A 241 1.27 -9.60 10.48
CA PRO A 241 1.07 -10.12 9.13
C PRO A 241 2.35 -10.03 8.29
N VAL A 242 2.64 -11.08 7.54
CA VAL A 242 3.76 -11.15 6.59
C VAL A 242 3.24 -11.56 5.23
N ILE A 243 3.55 -10.75 4.23
CA ILE A 243 3.18 -10.91 2.81
C ILE A 243 4.47 -10.64 2.02
N GLU A 244 4.72 -11.42 0.97
CA GLU A 244 5.92 -11.31 0.13
C GLU A 244 5.51 -10.90 -1.29
N GLU A 245 4.71 -11.73 -1.96
CA GLU A 245 4.24 -11.47 -3.32
C GLU A 245 2.71 -11.55 -3.42
N LEU A 246 2.11 -10.75 -4.32
CA LEU A 246 0.70 -10.86 -4.69
C LEU A 246 0.56 -11.61 -6.00
N GLY A 247 -0.30 -12.63 -6.00
CA GLY A 247 -0.75 -13.20 -7.27
C GLY A 247 -1.71 -12.21 -7.95
N VAL A 248 -1.37 -11.72 -9.14
CA VAL A 248 -2.26 -10.85 -9.93
C VAL A 248 -2.52 -11.51 -11.27
N ASN A 249 -3.79 -11.71 -11.61
CA ASN A 249 -4.18 -12.43 -12.82
C ASN A 249 -5.38 -11.75 -13.51
N ASN A 250 -5.61 -12.11 -14.77
CA ASN A 250 -6.80 -11.73 -15.54
C ASN A 250 -7.06 -10.22 -15.60
N ALA A 251 -6.00 -9.41 -15.70
CA ALA A 251 -6.14 -7.97 -15.80
C ALA A 251 -6.83 -7.55 -17.12
N VAL A 252 -7.80 -6.63 -17.00
CA VAL A 252 -8.55 -6.04 -18.11
C VAL A 252 -8.75 -4.56 -17.85
N VAL A 253 -8.55 -3.71 -18.86
CA VAL A 253 -8.80 -2.27 -18.77
C VAL A 253 -10.07 -1.90 -19.55
N THR A 254 -10.93 -1.08 -18.93
CA THR A 254 -12.20 -0.57 -19.49
C THR A 254 -12.36 0.92 -19.20
N ASN A 255 -13.38 1.56 -19.78
CA ASN A 255 -13.65 3.00 -19.63
C ASN A 255 -12.44 3.90 -19.97
N SER A 256 -11.65 3.49 -20.96
CA SER A 256 -10.35 4.07 -21.30
C SER A 256 -10.43 5.09 -22.43
N GLU A 257 -11.58 5.73 -22.65
CA GLU A 257 -11.78 6.66 -23.78
C GLU A 257 -10.97 7.97 -23.64
N LEU A 258 -10.49 8.28 -22.43
CA LEU A 258 -9.65 9.45 -22.16
C LEU A 258 -8.16 9.21 -22.40
N ILE A 259 -7.74 7.95 -22.52
CA ILE A 259 -6.36 7.57 -22.80
C ILE A 259 -6.22 7.07 -24.24
N ARG A 260 -5.06 7.31 -24.85
CA ARG A 260 -4.81 6.99 -26.28
C ARG A 260 -4.13 5.64 -26.47
N GLU A 261 -3.59 5.08 -25.41
CA GLU A 261 -2.84 3.84 -25.45
C GLU A 261 -3.77 2.62 -25.50
N ASP A 262 -3.18 1.48 -25.86
CA ASP A 262 -3.88 0.20 -25.97
C ASP A 262 -4.25 -0.33 -24.58
N ALA A 263 -5.54 -0.59 -24.37
CA ALA A 263 -6.08 -1.06 -23.09
C ALA A 263 -5.45 -2.40 -22.67
N ASP A 264 -5.20 -3.31 -23.61
CA ASP A 264 -4.62 -4.63 -23.31
C ASP A 264 -3.16 -4.52 -22.85
N LYS A 265 -2.43 -3.55 -23.41
CA LYS A 265 -1.06 -3.24 -22.96
C LYS A 265 -1.06 -2.68 -21.56
N ILE A 266 -1.91 -1.69 -21.27
CA ILE A 266 -2.02 -1.13 -19.91
C ILE A 266 -2.42 -2.21 -18.90
N ALA A 267 -3.34 -3.10 -19.26
CA ALA A 267 -3.75 -4.19 -18.40
C ALA A 267 -2.57 -5.12 -18.04
N THR A 268 -1.78 -5.52 -19.05
CA THR A 268 -0.59 -6.36 -18.85
C THR A 268 0.44 -5.64 -17.99
N THR A 269 0.79 -4.39 -18.33
CA THR A 269 1.74 -3.57 -17.58
C THR A 269 1.32 -3.39 -16.12
N LEU A 270 0.04 -3.15 -15.86
CA LEU A 270 -0.48 -2.99 -14.50
C LEU A 270 -0.51 -4.31 -13.72
N GLN A 271 -0.79 -5.43 -14.39
CA GLN A 271 -0.71 -6.76 -13.77
C GLN A 271 0.71 -7.05 -13.28
N ASP A 272 1.69 -6.84 -14.16
CA ASP A 272 3.12 -7.05 -13.86
C ASP A 272 3.58 -6.08 -12.75
N LEU A 273 3.12 -4.82 -12.82
CA LEU A 273 3.39 -3.80 -11.80
C LEU A 273 2.87 -4.22 -10.42
N LEU A 274 1.61 -4.64 -10.32
CA LEU A 274 0.99 -4.98 -9.04
C LEU A 274 1.53 -6.30 -8.47
N GLY A 275 1.82 -7.28 -9.33
CA GLY A 275 2.46 -8.53 -8.92
C GLY A 275 3.85 -8.30 -8.32
N GLY A 276 4.65 -7.43 -8.95
CA GLY A 276 6.00 -7.11 -8.47
C GLY A 276 6.06 -6.09 -7.34
N LEU A 277 5.29 -4.99 -7.40
CA LEU A 277 5.44 -3.84 -6.49
C LEU A 277 4.56 -3.87 -5.24
N VAL A 278 3.37 -4.46 -5.29
CA VAL A 278 2.33 -4.22 -4.26
C VAL A 278 2.26 -5.34 -3.21
N GLY A 279 2.85 -6.51 -3.49
CA GLY A 279 2.98 -7.56 -2.46
C GLY A 279 3.82 -7.13 -1.28
N SER A 280 4.90 -6.42 -1.56
CA SER A 280 5.70 -5.78 -0.54
C SER A 280 5.04 -4.56 0.06
N ALA A 281 3.84 -4.09 -0.35
CA ALA A 281 3.17 -2.89 0.17
C ALA A 281 2.05 -3.17 1.20
N LEU A 282 1.22 -4.18 0.94
CA LEU A 282 -0.03 -4.38 1.68
C LEU A 282 0.16 -4.95 3.10
N GLY A 283 1.24 -5.66 3.38
CA GLY A 283 1.45 -6.33 4.68
C GLY A 283 1.85 -5.42 5.85
N GLY A 284 2.21 -4.17 5.60
CA GLY A 284 2.87 -3.23 6.53
C GLY A 284 1.97 -2.09 6.96
N ALA A 285 0.92 -1.85 6.19
CA ALA A 285 -0.24 -1.09 6.63
C ALA A 285 -1.07 -1.84 7.69
N LEU A 286 -0.87 -3.15 7.85
CA LEU A 286 -1.56 -3.95 8.85
C LEU A 286 -0.79 -3.93 10.19
N PRO A 287 -1.31 -3.26 11.24
CA PRO A 287 -0.63 -3.23 12.52
C PRO A 287 -0.55 -4.63 13.14
N ALA A 288 0.49 -4.86 13.94
CA ALA A 288 0.58 -6.08 14.73
C ALA A 288 -0.63 -6.20 15.67
N ILE A 289 -1.21 -7.39 15.72
CA ILE A 289 -2.37 -7.68 16.58
C ILE A 289 -1.85 -8.10 17.96
N ASN A 290 -1.92 -7.18 18.92
CA ASN A 290 -1.53 -7.46 20.30
C ASN A 290 -2.74 -7.93 21.13
N LEU A 291 -2.80 -9.25 21.38
CA LEU A 291 -3.84 -9.87 22.21
C LEU A 291 -3.64 -9.59 23.71
N ASN A 292 -2.41 -9.31 24.14
CA ASN A 292 -2.08 -9.12 25.55
C ASN A 292 -2.59 -7.79 26.10
N ASP A 293 -2.62 -6.73 25.29
CA ASP A 293 -3.17 -5.44 25.71
C ASP A 293 -4.65 -5.55 26.09
N GLN A 294 -5.41 -6.37 25.37
CA GLN A 294 -6.83 -6.62 25.65
C GLN A 294 -7.01 -7.45 26.93
N LEU A 295 -6.12 -8.42 27.16
CA LEU A 295 -6.17 -9.33 28.31
C LEU A 295 -5.55 -8.76 29.59
N ALA A 296 -4.75 -7.69 29.48
CA ALA A 296 -4.11 -7.03 30.61
C ALA A 296 -5.13 -6.59 31.66
N SER A 297 -6.31 -6.14 31.25
CA SER A 297 -7.42 -5.76 32.14
C SER A 297 -7.94 -6.91 32.99
N LEU A 298 -7.81 -8.15 32.51
CA LEU A 298 -8.19 -9.37 33.21
C LEU A 298 -7.02 -9.95 34.03
N GLY A 299 -5.85 -9.32 34.01
CA GLY A 299 -4.65 -9.84 34.67
C GLY A 299 -4.09 -11.08 33.98
N LEU A 300 -4.28 -11.24 32.66
CA LEU A 300 -3.88 -12.40 31.89
C LEU A 300 -2.94 -12.04 30.74
N THR A 301 -2.10 -12.98 30.34
CA THR A 301 -1.31 -12.92 29.10
C THR A 301 -1.48 -14.21 28.30
N LEU A 302 -1.39 -14.11 26.98
CA LEU A 302 -1.28 -15.24 26.06
C LEU A 302 0.09 -15.22 25.39
N THR A 303 0.76 -16.36 25.43
CA THR A 303 2.01 -16.60 24.72
C THR A 303 1.76 -17.66 23.65
N ILE A 304 1.82 -17.23 22.40
CA ILE A 304 1.77 -18.13 21.24
C ILE A 304 3.23 -18.54 20.95
N PRO A 305 3.52 -19.83 20.69
CA PRO A 305 4.85 -20.24 20.24
C PRO A 305 5.31 -19.45 19.02
N PRO A 306 6.60 -19.08 18.96
CA PRO A 306 7.10 -18.25 17.86
C PRO A 306 7.02 -18.97 16.51
N THR A 307 6.91 -18.20 15.43
CA THR A 307 7.00 -18.69 14.07
C THR A 307 8.47 -19.00 13.75
N MET A 308 8.75 -20.21 13.28
CA MET A 308 10.07 -20.61 12.80
C MET A 308 10.05 -20.73 11.27
N ASP A 309 11.12 -20.27 10.64
CA ASP A 309 11.27 -20.33 9.18
C ASP A 309 11.20 -21.78 8.64
N GLY A 310 10.45 -21.98 7.56
CA GLY A 310 10.16 -23.28 6.95
C GLY A 310 9.32 -24.26 7.79
N ALA A 311 8.94 -23.91 9.02
CA ALA A 311 8.23 -24.79 9.95
C ALA A 311 6.91 -24.22 10.49
N GLY A 312 6.66 -22.92 10.28
CA GLY A 312 5.50 -22.21 10.82
C GLY A 312 5.56 -22.05 12.34
N SER A 313 4.41 -21.77 12.96
CA SER A 313 4.28 -21.69 14.42
C SER A 313 3.53 -22.91 14.94
N PRO A 314 4.01 -23.61 15.98
CA PRO A 314 3.19 -24.59 16.70
C PRO A 314 1.88 -24.00 17.24
N GLY A 315 1.82 -22.69 17.47
CA GLY A 315 0.62 -21.98 17.89
C GLY A 315 -0.37 -21.64 16.78
N LEU A 316 0.04 -21.65 15.52
CA LEU A 316 -0.78 -21.26 14.37
C LEU A 316 -0.72 -22.36 13.31
N ARG A 317 -1.79 -23.14 13.17
CA ARG A 317 -1.78 -24.32 12.30
C ARG A 317 -3.14 -24.58 11.67
N LYS A 318 -3.13 -25.21 10.51
CA LYS A 318 -4.32 -25.80 9.91
C LYS A 318 -4.79 -26.99 10.74
N LEU A 319 -6.09 -27.05 11.02
CA LEU A 319 -6.76 -28.24 11.53
C LEU A 319 -7.77 -28.71 10.48
N THR A 320 -8.03 -30.01 10.41
CA THR A 320 -9.00 -30.58 9.46
C THR A 320 -9.90 -31.57 10.18
N LYS A 321 -11.22 -31.45 9.97
CA LYS A 321 -12.21 -32.37 10.52
C LYS A 321 -13.36 -32.58 9.53
N GLY A 322 -13.53 -33.82 9.07
CA GLY A 322 -14.50 -34.10 8.02
C GLY A 322 -14.07 -33.43 6.72
N ASP A 323 -14.95 -32.62 6.14
CA ASP A 323 -14.70 -31.83 4.94
C ASP A 323 -14.36 -30.36 5.26
N ASP A 324 -14.19 -30.02 6.54
CA ASP A 324 -13.94 -28.65 7.01
C ASP A 324 -12.47 -28.46 7.44
N ASP A 325 -11.91 -27.32 7.03
CA ASP A 325 -10.60 -26.83 7.46
C ASP A 325 -10.76 -25.66 8.44
N PHE A 326 -9.76 -25.47 9.32
CA PHE A 326 -9.80 -24.48 10.39
C PHE A 326 -8.45 -23.82 10.61
N LEU A 327 -8.47 -22.52 10.93
CA LEU A 327 -7.34 -21.83 11.53
C LEU A 327 -7.33 -22.13 13.03
N GLY A 328 -6.38 -22.96 13.47
CA GLY A 328 -6.14 -23.25 14.87
C GLY A 328 -5.16 -22.27 15.50
N ILE A 329 -5.57 -21.63 16.59
CA ILE A 329 -4.74 -20.74 17.42
C ILE A 329 -4.60 -21.36 18.80
N PHE A 330 -3.37 -21.66 19.19
CA PHE A 330 -3.03 -22.26 20.47
C PHE A 330 -2.01 -21.41 21.22
N ALA A 331 -2.19 -21.31 22.54
CA ALA A 331 -1.37 -20.47 23.38
C ALA A 331 -1.21 -21.03 24.80
N THR A 332 -0.15 -20.57 25.46
CA THR A 332 0.03 -20.72 26.90
C THR A 332 -0.52 -19.49 27.60
N LEU A 333 -1.38 -19.70 28.59
CA LEU A 333 -1.94 -18.64 29.43
C LEU A 333 -0.97 -18.33 30.59
N GLY A 334 -0.66 -17.05 30.78
CA GLY A 334 0.08 -16.51 31.91
C GLY A 334 -0.75 -15.52 32.73
N ILE A 335 -0.22 -15.11 33.89
CA ILE A 335 -0.83 -14.09 34.75
C ILE A 335 -0.07 -12.78 34.54
N ALA A 336 -0.77 -11.73 34.11
CA ALA A 336 -0.27 -10.37 34.10
C ALA A 336 -0.26 -9.85 35.55
N MET A 337 0.77 -10.18 36.30
CA MET A 337 0.95 -9.62 37.63
C MET A 337 1.25 -8.12 37.47
N PRO A 338 0.49 -7.21 38.12
CA PRO A 338 0.94 -5.83 38.24
C PRO A 338 2.34 -5.87 38.89
N GLN A 339 3.25 -5.01 38.42
CA GLN A 339 4.67 -4.93 38.76
C GLN A 339 4.96 -4.62 40.25
N MET A 340 4.26 -5.25 41.20
CA MET A 340 4.44 -5.13 42.65
C MET A 340 4.04 -6.43 43.36
N ALA A 341 4.60 -7.58 42.98
CA ALA A 341 4.68 -8.76 43.87
C ALA A 341 5.64 -9.83 43.31
N MET A 342 6.93 -9.71 43.67
CA MET A 342 7.86 -10.84 43.86
C MET A 342 7.98 -11.92 42.75
N ALA A 343 7.74 -11.59 41.49
CA ALA A 343 8.52 -12.20 40.41
C ALA A 343 9.83 -11.42 40.34
N ALA A 344 10.97 -12.10 40.18
CA ALA A 344 12.19 -11.42 39.77
C ALA A 344 11.83 -10.48 38.60
N PRO A 345 12.39 -9.25 38.52
CA PRO A 345 12.22 -8.45 37.31
C PRO A 345 12.49 -9.39 36.13
N PRO A 346 11.65 -9.40 35.07
CA PRO A 346 12.01 -10.14 33.87
C PRO A 346 13.45 -9.76 33.59
N ALA A 347 14.33 -10.76 33.49
CA ALA A 347 15.75 -10.51 33.28
C ALA A 347 15.85 -9.45 32.17
N PRO A 348 16.67 -8.39 32.33
CA PRO A 348 16.77 -7.36 31.30
C PRO A 348 17.01 -8.08 29.97
N GLN A 349 15.99 -8.08 29.12
CA GLN A 349 16.06 -8.75 27.83
C GLN A 349 17.13 -7.98 27.07
N THR A 350 18.20 -8.67 26.72
CA THR A 350 19.25 -8.10 25.90
C THR A 350 18.62 -7.88 24.53
N ARG A 351 18.34 -6.61 24.22
CA ARG A 351 17.83 -6.22 22.90
C ARG A 351 19.00 -5.91 22.02
N VAL A 352 18.82 -6.20 20.74
CA VAL A 352 19.76 -5.79 19.72
C VAL A 352 19.51 -4.31 19.41
N HIS A 353 20.59 -3.55 19.25
CA HIS A 353 20.57 -2.21 18.65
C HIS A 353 21.21 -2.29 17.27
N THR A 354 20.40 -2.03 16.24
CA THR A 354 20.75 -2.19 14.84
C THR A 354 21.46 -0.94 14.32
N GLU A 355 22.48 -1.13 13.50
CA GLU A 355 23.17 -0.10 12.74
C GLU A 355 23.13 -0.47 11.25
N VAL A 356 22.99 0.53 10.38
CA VAL A 356 22.97 0.34 8.93
C VAL A 356 23.74 1.45 8.22
N GLU A 357 24.48 1.06 7.18
CA GLU A 357 25.21 1.96 6.29
C GLU A 357 24.93 1.60 4.83
N VAL A 358 24.82 2.60 3.96
CA VAL A 358 24.73 2.39 2.50
C VAL A 358 26.12 2.10 1.96
N ASP A 359 26.36 0.87 1.50
CA ASP A 359 27.63 0.44 0.91
C ASP A 359 27.72 0.91 -0.55
N SER A 360 26.62 0.75 -1.30
CA SER A 360 26.47 1.26 -2.67
C SER A 360 25.00 1.44 -3.04
N PHE A 361 24.74 2.39 -3.92
CA PHE A 361 23.43 2.59 -4.52
C PHE A 361 23.60 2.94 -6.00
N GLU A 362 23.06 2.10 -6.88
CA GLU A 362 23.12 2.27 -8.33
C GLU A 362 21.71 2.24 -8.92
N VAL A 363 21.39 3.20 -9.79
CA VAL A 363 20.10 3.29 -10.48
C VAL A 363 20.34 3.14 -11.98
N ASP A 364 19.65 2.18 -12.59
CA ASP A 364 19.58 2.05 -14.05
C ASP A 364 18.27 2.68 -14.56
N PRO A 365 18.33 3.76 -15.35
CA PRO A 365 17.16 4.40 -15.96
C PRO A 365 16.21 3.45 -16.70
N GLU A 366 16.73 2.39 -17.33
CA GLU A 366 15.91 1.42 -18.04
C GLU A 366 15.10 0.54 -17.06
N GLY A 367 15.56 0.39 -15.82
CA GLY A 367 14.86 -0.36 -14.79
C GLY A 367 13.73 0.37 -14.07
N LEU A 368 13.62 1.68 -14.27
CA LEU A 368 12.55 2.52 -13.70
C LEU A 368 11.30 2.56 -14.58
N ARG A 369 11.38 2.00 -15.80
CA ARG A 369 10.30 2.00 -16.79
C ARG A 369 9.78 0.59 -16.95
N VAL A 370 8.48 0.38 -16.73
CA VAL A 370 7.88 -0.98 -16.81
C VAL A 370 8.09 -1.61 -18.19
N ALA A 371 8.08 -0.81 -19.26
CA ALA A 371 8.31 -1.30 -20.62
C ALA A 371 9.69 -1.92 -20.87
N THR A 372 10.69 -1.57 -20.05
CA THR A 372 12.08 -2.08 -20.14
C THR A 372 12.49 -2.81 -18.86
N TRP A 373 11.54 -3.09 -17.96
CA TRP A 373 11.81 -3.78 -16.70
C TRP A 373 12.33 -5.19 -16.97
N THR A 374 13.50 -5.49 -16.41
CA THR A 374 14.00 -6.84 -16.21
C THR A 374 14.39 -7.07 -14.75
N GLU A 375 14.46 -8.32 -14.30
CA GLU A 375 14.88 -8.63 -12.92
C GLU A 375 16.23 -7.98 -12.56
N ASP A 376 17.16 -7.91 -13.51
CA ASP A 376 18.55 -7.49 -13.30
C ASP A 376 18.82 -5.98 -13.35
N ASN A 377 17.86 -5.18 -13.83
CA ASN A 377 18.05 -3.74 -14.05
C ASN A 377 17.38 -2.86 -13.00
N GLY A 378 16.87 -3.41 -11.90
CA GLY A 378 16.33 -2.60 -10.80
C GLY A 378 17.42 -1.79 -10.09
N PRO A 379 17.04 -0.76 -9.32
CA PRO A 379 18.00 -0.08 -8.45
C PRO A 379 18.67 -1.07 -7.50
N LYS A 380 20.00 -1.01 -7.43
CA LYS A 380 20.84 -1.91 -6.64
C LYS A 380 21.29 -1.18 -5.40
N LEU A 381 20.47 -1.26 -4.36
CA LEU A 381 20.82 -0.77 -3.03
C LEU A 381 21.47 -1.89 -2.22
N ARG A 382 22.73 -1.69 -1.84
CA ARG A 382 23.46 -2.59 -0.95
C ARG A 382 23.66 -1.93 0.40
N LEU A 383 23.15 -2.59 1.43
CA LEU A 383 23.27 -2.16 2.82
C LEU A 383 24.27 -3.03 3.55
N ARG A 384 25.12 -2.41 4.36
CA ARG A 384 25.94 -3.07 5.36
C ARG A 384 25.27 -2.92 6.71
N VAL A 385 24.99 -4.04 7.37
CA VAL A 385 24.27 -4.06 8.65
C VAL A 385 25.18 -4.55 9.77
N GLY A 386 24.97 -3.99 10.96
CA GLY A 386 25.70 -4.30 12.18
C GLY A 386 24.82 -4.12 13.41
N ALA A 387 25.28 -4.60 14.56
CA ALA A 387 24.60 -4.36 15.82
C ALA A 387 25.54 -4.47 17.01
N ASP A 388 25.08 -3.99 18.16
CA ASP A 388 25.80 -4.04 19.45
C ASP A 388 26.07 -5.47 19.96
N LEU A 389 25.16 -6.41 19.72
CA LEU A 389 25.31 -7.83 20.10
C LEU A 389 26.02 -8.67 19.06
N ASP A 390 26.65 -8.03 18.07
CA ASP A 390 27.45 -8.69 17.06
C ASP A 390 28.87 -9.02 17.58
N ASP A 391 28.91 -9.75 18.70
CA ASP A 391 30.11 -10.03 19.50
C ASP A 391 30.76 -11.40 19.20
N GLY A 392 30.22 -12.14 18.24
CA GLY A 392 30.63 -13.50 17.88
C GLY A 392 30.12 -14.59 18.84
N ALA A 393 29.47 -14.22 19.93
CA ALA A 393 28.76 -15.15 20.81
C ALA A 393 27.29 -15.32 20.41
N HIS A 394 26.69 -14.28 19.82
CA HIS A 394 25.32 -14.30 19.34
C HIS A 394 25.26 -14.42 17.81
N ALA A 395 24.42 -15.32 17.32
CA ALA A 395 24.04 -15.35 15.92
C ALA A 395 22.87 -14.38 15.71
N LEU A 396 23.03 -13.43 14.80
CA LEU A 396 22.01 -12.42 14.50
C LEU A 396 21.32 -12.73 13.16
N GLU A 397 20.08 -12.30 13.07
CA GLU A 397 19.32 -12.23 11.82
C GLU A 397 18.65 -10.86 11.69
N TRP A 398 18.52 -10.41 10.45
CA TRP A 398 18.14 -9.06 10.05
C TRP A 398 16.91 -9.13 9.16
N GLN A 399 16.07 -8.10 9.25
CA GLN A 399 15.03 -7.86 8.28
C GLN A 399 15.01 -6.38 7.93
N TYR A 400 14.53 -6.08 6.74
CA TYR A 400 14.36 -4.72 6.27
C TYR A 400 12.93 -4.49 5.78
N ARG A 401 12.57 -3.22 5.64
CA ARG A 401 11.40 -2.75 4.89
C ARG A 401 11.71 -1.43 4.21
N VAL A 402 11.01 -1.12 3.14
CA VAL A 402 11.12 0.15 2.41
C VAL A 402 9.86 0.97 2.68
N ASP A 403 9.93 2.28 2.89
CA ASP A 403 8.78 3.21 3.02
C ASP A 403 7.67 2.80 4.02
N GLY A 404 8.06 2.17 5.12
CA GLY A 404 7.11 1.70 6.14
C GLY A 404 6.27 0.49 5.72
N MET A 405 6.57 -0.08 4.56
CA MET A 405 5.95 -1.26 4.00
C MET A 405 6.22 -2.53 4.85
N PRO A 406 5.58 -3.69 4.62
CA PRO A 406 5.81 -4.89 5.41
C PRO A 406 7.29 -5.26 5.52
N TRP A 407 7.61 -5.88 6.65
CA TRP A 407 8.93 -6.42 6.87
C TRP A 407 9.16 -7.64 5.99
N HIS A 408 10.28 -7.62 5.27
CA HIS A 408 10.80 -8.79 4.56
C HIS A 408 11.21 -9.89 5.55
N PRO A 409 11.24 -11.17 5.14
CA PRO A 409 11.70 -12.27 5.98
C PRO A 409 13.10 -12.05 6.55
N PHE A 410 13.33 -12.58 7.75
CA PHE A 410 14.64 -12.55 8.38
C PHE A 410 15.68 -13.29 7.54
N ARG A 411 16.86 -12.70 7.42
CA ARG A 411 18.04 -13.24 6.76
C ARG A 411 19.28 -13.09 7.63
N ARG A 412 20.31 -13.89 7.35
CA ARG A 412 21.54 -13.91 8.18
C ARG A 412 22.70 -13.14 7.56
N ASP A 413 22.53 -12.65 6.34
CA ASP A 413 23.55 -11.91 5.62
C ASP A 413 23.78 -10.53 6.25
N ARG A 414 25.05 -10.15 6.40
CA ARG A 414 25.47 -8.83 6.89
C ARG A 414 25.53 -7.76 5.79
N VAL A 415 25.39 -8.23 4.56
CA VAL A 415 25.26 -7.40 3.37
C VAL A 415 23.90 -7.73 2.82
N ILE A 416 23.00 -6.75 2.86
CA ILE A 416 21.64 -6.89 2.37
C ILE A 416 21.59 -6.19 1.02
N ASP A 417 21.45 -6.98 -0.05
CA ASP A 417 20.99 -6.44 -1.32
C ASP A 417 19.47 -6.24 -1.19
N VAL A 418 19.05 -4.96 -1.17
CA VAL A 418 17.65 -4.55 -1.10
C VAL A 418 17.07 -4.71 -2.51
N ASN A 419 16.57 -5.92 -2.79
CA ASN A 419 15.84 -6.23 -4.00
C ASN A 419 14.34 -6.08 -3.73
N ASP A 420 13.92 -4.85 -3.44
CA ASP A 420 12.50 -4.53 -3.30
C ASP A 420 12.04 -3.83 -4.58
N PRO A 421 11.13 -4.42 -5.38
CA PRO A 421 10.63 -3.77 -6.57
C PRO A 421 10.07 -2.37 -6.30
N TRP A 422 9.56 -2.10 -5.09
CA TRP A 422 9.05 -0.79 -4.68
C TRP A 422 10.04 0.35 -4.90
N ILE A 423 11.34 0.08 -4.73
CA ILE A 423 12.41 1.05 -4.95
C ILE A 423 12.56 1.48 -6.42
N ARG A 424 11.91 0.80 -7.37
CA ARG A 424 11.88 1.20 -8.79
C ARG A 424 10.98 2.40 -9.04
N THR A 425 10.09 2.71 -8.11
CA THR A 425 9.27 3.92 -8.22
C THR A 425 10.18 5.13 -8.03
N MET A 426 9.97 6.19 -8.81
CA MET A 426 10.76 7.42 -8.63
C MET A 426 10.24 8.17 -7.40
N GLY A 427 11.14 8.53 -6.49
CA GLY A 427 10.78 9.08 -5.18
C GLY A 427 11.92 9.08 -4.17
N LYS A 428 11.63 9.57 -2.97
CA LYS A 428 12.53 9.51 -1.80
C LYS A 428 12.15 8.29 -0.97
N HIS A 429 13.00 7.27 -0.94
CA HIS A 429 12.73 6.01 -0.26
C HIS A 429 13.47 5.90 1.07
N THR A 430 12.76 5.52 2.14
CA THR A 430 13.34 5.24 3.45
C THR A 430 13.42 3.74 3.67
N VAL A 431 14.62 3.20 3.83
CA VAL A 431 14.82 1.79 4.19
C VAL A 431 15.10 1.68 5.68
N GLN A 432 14.28 0.88 6.36
CA GLN A 432 14.40 0.60 7.78
C GLN A 432 14.93 -0.82 7.96
N VAL A 433 15.89 -1.02 8.86
CA VAL A 433 16.51 -2.31 9.16
C VAL A 433 16.43 -2.57 10.66
N ARG A 434 16.05 -3.80 11.03
CA ARG A 434 16.11 -4.24 12.43
C ARG A 434 16.64 -5.66 12.56
N ALA A 435 17.17 -5.94 13.74
CA ALA A 435 17.87 -7.18 14.05
C ALA A 435 17.28 -7.90 15.26
N ARG A 436 17.52 -9.20 15.33
CA ARG A 436 17.33 -10.01 16.54
C ARG A 436 18.37 -11.12 16.62
N VAL A 437 18.52 -11.68 17.82
CA VAL A 437 19.24 -12.94 18.02
C VAL A 437 18.41 -14.10 17.46
N VAL A 438 19.06 -14.97 16.69
CA VAL A 438 18.45 -16.15 16.08
C VAL A 438 17.81 -17.03 17.14
N GLY A 439 16.52 -17.33 16.97
CA GLY A 439 15.76 -18.16 17.91
C GLY A 439 15.34 -17.46 19.20
N ASP A 440 15.65 -16.16 19.34
CA ASP A 440 15.14 -15.32 20.43
C ASP A 440 14.37 -14.10 19.86
N PRO A 441 13.08 -14.29 19.52
CA PRO A 441 12.21 -13.21 19.02
C PRO A 441 12.08 -12.01 19.96
N LEU A 442 12.38 -12.20 21.24
CA LEU A 442 12.23 -11.17 22.27
C LEU A 442 13.39 -10.17 22.27
N SER A 443 14.52 -10.53 21.66
CA SER A 443 15.69 -9.67 21.49
C SER A 443 15.54 -8.62 20.37
N LEU A 444 14.42 -8.63 19.65
CA LEU A 444 14.16 -7.76 18.51
C LEU A 444 14.33 -6.27 18.83
N ASP A 445 15.02 -5.58 17.94
CA ASP A 445 15.17 -4.13 17.97
C ASP A 445 13.84 -3.43 17.69
N ARG A 446 13.50 -2.45 18.54
CA ARG A 446 12.24 -1.69 18.49
C ARG A 446 12.39 -0.37 17.75
N GLU A 447 13.62 0.12 17.64
CA GLU A 447 13.97 1.39 17.00
C GLU A 447 14.82 1.05 15.77
N PRO A 448 14.19 0.68 14.65
CA PRO A 448 14.93 0.25 13.48
C PRO A 448 15.86 1.36 12.99
N ALA A 449 17.04 0.97 12.51
CA ALA A 449 17.97 1.88 11.88
C ALA A 449 17.44 2.29 10.50
N GLU A 450 17.63 3.54 10.11
CA GLU A 450 17.02 4.10 8.89
C GLU A 450 18.07 4.71 7.96
N VAL A 451 17.88 4.53 6.66
CA VAL A 451 18.62 5.23 5.59
C VAL A 451 17.64 5.72 4.52
N THR A 452 17.92 6.88 3.95
CA THR A 452 17.12 7.43 2.84
C THR A 452 17.93 7.43 1.55
N VAL A 453 17.30 7.01 0.45
CA VAL A 453 17.86 7.04 -0.91
C VAL A 453 16.89 7.74 -1.85
N ILE A 454 17.41 8.37 -2.90
CA ILE A 454 16.62 9.11 -3.90
C ILE A 454 16.69 8.35 -5.22
N VAL A 455 15.54 7.94 -5.75
CA VAL A 455 15.43 7.31 -7.07
C VAL A 455 14.85 8.33 -8.02
N ASP A 456 15.68 8.83 -8.93
CA ASP A 456 15.29 9.79 -9.95
C ASP A 456 16.00 9.48 -11.27
N ASP A 457 15.36 9.81 -12.39
CA ASP A 457 15.90 9.76 -13.76
C ASP A 457 15.47 10.98 -14.60
N GLU A 458 14.57 11.83 -14.11
CA GLU A 458 14.16 13.03 -14.84
C GLU A 458 14.93 14.25 -14.33
N ALA A 459 15.36 15.12 -15.25
CA ALA A 459 15.88 16.42 -14.87
C ALA A 459 14.73 17.43 -14.67
N PRO A 460 14.91 18.49 -13.86
CA PRO A 460 13.88 19.49 -13.62
C PRO A 460 13.38 20.14 -14.91
N LYS A 461 12.06 20.28 -15.04
CA LYS A 461 11.44 20.98 -16.19
C LYS A 461 11.39 22.47 -15.90
N VAL A 462 12.05 23.25 -16.75
CA VAL A 462 12.06 24.71 -16.68
C VAL A 462 11.12 25.31 -17.74
N LYS A 463 10.22 26.18 -17.31
CA LYS A 463 9.33 26.97 -18.18
C LYS A 463 9.54 28.46 -17.94
N LEU A 464 9.76 29.19 -19.02
CA LEU A 464 9.86 30.65 -19.01
C LEU A 464 8.49 31.24 -19.36
N VAL A 465 7.91 32.01 -18.44
CA VAL A 465 6.59 32.62 -18.60
C VAL A 465 6.71 34.14 -18.56
N ARG A 466 6.20 34.82 -19.58
CA ARG A 466 6.11 36.29 -19.57
C ARG A 466 4.94 36.73 -18.70
N THR A 467 5.20 37.68 -17.80
CA THR A 467 4.16 38.35 -17.04
C THR A 467 3.49 39.44 -17.89
N ALA A 468 2.33 39.93 -17.45
CA ALA A 468 1.63 41.04 -18.12
C ALA A 468 2.44 42.35 -18.12
N GLU A 469 3.44 42.47 -17.25
CA GLU A 469 4.33 43.62 -17.08
C GLU A 469 5.62 43.48 -17.92
N GLY A 470 5.77 42.39 -18.69
CA GLY A 470 6.91 42.16 -19.58
C GLY A 470 8.11 41.45 -18.94
N ALA A 471 8.12 41.26 -17.62
CA ALA A 471 9.13 40.47 -16.93
C ALA A 471 9.02 38.97 -17.26
N VAL A 472 10.13 38.25 -17.12
CA VAL A 472 10.16 36.79 -17.31
C VAL A 472 10.20 36.10 -15.95
N GLU A 473 9.17 35.32 -15.68
CA GLU A 473 9.06 34.42 -14.53
C GLU A 473 9.59 33.03 -14.92
N VAL A 474 10.47 32.48 -14.10
CA VAL A 474 10.97 31.12 -14.26
C VAL A 474 10.11 30.20 -13.39
N LYS A 475 9.44 29.25 -14.02
CA LYS A 475 8.71 28.19 -13.32
C LYS A 475 9.47 26.90 -13.48
N VAL A 476 9.88 26.33 -12.35
CA VAL A 476 10.54 25.03 -12.31
C VAL A 476 9.63 24.02 -11.64
N SER A 477 9.64 22.80 -12.17
CA SER A 477 8.92 21.68 -11.59
C SER A 477 9.73 20.42 -11.84
N ASP A 478 9.85 19.59 -10.81
CA ASP A 478 10.43 18.27 -10.91
C ASP A 478 9.45 17.20 -10.42
N LEU A 479 9.69 15.93 -10.74
CA LEU A 479 8.86 14.82 -10.31
C LEU A 479 9.13 14.42 -8.84
N VAL A 480 10.40 14.44 -8.42
CA VAL A 480 10.87 13.94 -7.12
C VAL A 480 11.25 15.09 -6.20
N SER A 481 12.00 16.07 -6.70
CA SER A 481 12.45 17.22 -5.90
C SER A 481 11.36 18.28 -5.76
N ALA A 482 11.17 18.77 -4.53
CA ALA A 482 10.31 19.91 -4.26
C ALA A 482 10.94 21.20 -4.80
N ALA A 483 10.13 22.21 -5.13
CA ALA A 483 10.64 23.47 -5.69
C ALA A 483 11.69 24.15 -4.79
N GLU A 484 11.59 24.00 -3.47
CA GLU A 484 12.54 24.51 -2.49
C GLU A 484 13.89 23.79 -2.50
N ASP A 485 13.92 22.52 -2.92
CA ASP A 485 15.13 21.71 -3.02
C ASP A 485 15.84 21.87 -4.38
N ILE A 486 15.16 22.47 -5.36
CA ILE A 486 15.73 22.74 -6.69
C ILE A 486 16.50 24.06 -6.66
N VAL A 487 17.76 24.03 -7.09
CA VAL A 487 18.57 25.22 -7.30
C VAL A 487 18.58 25.62 -8.77
N VAL A 488 18.57 26.93 -9.02
CA VAL A 488 18.59 27.50 -10.36
C VAL A 488 19.75 28.46 -10.53
N ARG A 489 20.28 28.52 -11.76
CA ARG A 489 21.17 29.59 -12.19
C ARG A 489 20.70 30.14 -13.52
N VAL A 490 20.96 31.42 -13.73
CA VAL A 490 20.48 32.16 -14.89
C VAL A 490 21.62 32.93 -15.53
N ARG A 491 21.55 33.07 -16.85
CA ARG A 491 22.30 34.07 -17.61
C ARG A 491 21.40 34.65 -18.69
N TRP A 492 21.71 35.86 -19.13
CA TRP A 492 20.99 36.50 -20.21
C TRP A 492 21.98 37.14 -21.18
N ALA A 493 21.52 37.38 -22.40
CA ALA A 493 22.30 38.09 -23.41
C ALA A 493 21.53 39.28 -23.96
N ASN A 494 22.28 40.29 -24.35
CA ASN A 494 21.82 41.39 -25.18
C ASN A 494 22.47 41.28 -26.56
N ASP A 495 21.74 41.68 -27.58
CA ASP A 495 22.25 41.80 -28.94
C ASP A 495 23.16 43.04 -29.03
N ASP A 496 24.42 42.83 -29.41
CA ASP A 496 25.39 43.86 -29.73
C ASP A 496 25.91 43.61 -31.16
N ASP A 497 25.50 44.46 -32.11
CA ASP A 497 25.84 44.37 -33.53
C ASP A 497 25.56 43.00 -34.21
N GLY A 498 24.50 42.29 -33.79
CA GLY A 498 24.08 41.01 -34.36
C GLY A 498 24.70 39.78 -33.67
N GLU A 499 25.41 39.99 -32.55
CA GLU A 499 25.98 38.93 -31.72
C GLU A 499 25.41 38.99 -30.29
N LEU A 500 24.98 37.85 -29.75
CA LEU A 500 24.47 37.75 -28.38
C LEU A 500 25.64 37.77 -27.37
N VAL A 501 25.75 38.86 -26.62
CA VAL A 501 26.74 39.00 -25.54
C VAL A 501 26.13 38.51 -24.23
N TRP A 502 26.50 37.30 -23.82
CA TRP A 502 26.03 36.66 -22.59
C TRP A 502 26.69 37.22 -21.33
N THR A 503 25.91 37.34 -20.25
CA THR A 503 26.45 37.53 -18.91
C THR A 503 27.09 36.25 -18.38
N GLU A 504 27.93 36.42 -17.35
CA GLU A 504 28.31 35.28 -16.51
C GLU A 504 27.07 34.65 -15.89
N TRP A 505 27.16 33.34 -15.62
CA TRP A 505 26.14 32.63 -14.87
C TRP A 505 26.01 33.21 -13.46
N SER A 506 24.77 33.35 -12.99
CA SER A 506 24.52 33.61 -11.57
C SER A 506 25.05 32.46 -10.71
N ALA A 507 25.20 32.71 -9.41
CA ALA A 507 25.30 31.62 -8.44
C ALA A 507 24.04 30.75 -8.48
N TRP A 508 24.20 29.48 -8.13
CA TRP A 508 23.07 28.61 -7.83
C TRP A 508 22.30 29.19 -6.63
N THR A 509 21.01 29.42 -6.83
CA THR A 509 20.09 30.00 -5.84
C THR A 509 18.86 29.11 -5.75
N PRO A 510 18.21 28.91 -4.58
CA PRO A 510 16.95 28.18 -4.52
C PRO A 510 15.91 28.74 -5.49
N SER A 511 15.14 27.86 -6.16
CA SER A 511 14.20 28.29 -7.21
C SER A 511 13.11 29.23 -6.67
N THR A 512 12.74 29.08 -5.40
CA THR A 512 11.77 29.91 -4.68
C THR A 512 12.28 31.31 -4.35
N GLU A 513 13.59 31.53 -4.40
CA GLU A 513 14.26 32.80 -4.11
C GLU A 513 14.67 33.55 -5.38
N LEU A 514 14.48 32.97 -6.57
CA LEU A 514 14.87 33.60 -7.81
C LEU A 514 14.01 34.84 -8.10
N ALA A 515 14.67 36.00 -8.17
CA ALA A 515 14.02 37.24 -8.57
C ALA A 515 13.60 37.22 -10.05
N ALA A 516 12.55 37.98 -10.38
CA ALA A 516 12.11 38.13 -11.77
C ALA A 516 13.25 38.66 -12.65
N LEU A 517 13.39 38.07 -13.84
CA LEU A 517 14.46 38.41 -14.77
C LEU A 517 14.14 39.72 -15.51
N PRO A 518 15.17 40.46 -15.98
CA PRO A 518 14.97 41.72 -16.69
C PRO A 518 14.07 41.56 -17.91
N ALA A 519 13.18 42.53 -18.16
CA ALA A 519 12.24 42.51 -19.28
C ALA A 519 12.91 42.81 -20.65
N ASP A 520 14.06 43.50 -20.62
CA ASP A 520 14.72 44.10 -21.79
C ASP A 520 15.98 43.33 -22.21
N VAL A 521 15.89 42.00 -22.32
CA VAL A 521 17.01 41.13 -22.74
C VAL A 521 16.63 40.31 -23.97
N ASP A 522 17.60 40.00 -24.82
CA ASP A 522 17.40 39.35 -26.12
C ASP A 522 17.37 37.83 -26.04
N ALA A 523 18.11 37.25 -25.10
CA ALA A 523 18.04 35.84 -24.82
C ALA A 523 18.18 35.58 -23.31
N ILE A 524 17.48 34.55 -22.84
CA ILE A 524 17.57 34.06 -21.47
C ILE A 524 17.88 32.58 -21.53
N GLU A 525 18.81 32.14 -20.70
CA GLU A 525 19.08 30.74 -20.45
C GLU A 525 19.03 30.48 -18.95
N VAL A 526 18.34 29.41 -18.60
CA VAL A 526 18.14 28.98 -17.22
C VAL A 526 18.51 27.52 -17.11
N GLU A 527 19.31 27.20 -16.11
CA GLU A 527 19.54 25.84 -15.67
C GLU A 527 18.93 25.64 -14.29
N ALA A 528 18.29 24.49 -14.10
CA ALA A 528 17.77 24.03 -12.83
C ALA A 528 18.41 22.68 -12.50
N MET A 529 18.82 22.50 -11.25
CA MET A 529 19.46 21.29 -10.75
C MET A 529 18.69 20.75 -9.55
N ASP A 530 18.36 19.46 -9.60
CA ASP A 530 17.70 18.73 -8.51
C ASP A 530 18.69 18.26 -7.42
N GLU A 531 18.16 17.54 -6.42
CA GLU A 531 18.92 17.00 -5.29
C GLU A 531 19.86 15.84 -5.68
N ASP A 532 19.58 15.14 -6.78
CA ASP A 532 20.41 14.07 -7.31
C ASP A 532 21.44 14.58 -8.36
N GLY A 533 21.48 15.90 -8.55
CA GLY A 533 22.43 16.62 -9.40
C GLY A 533 22.11 16.63 -10.90
N ARG A 534 20.91 16.23 -11.34
CA ARG A 534 20.55 16.32 -12.77
C ARG A 534 20.19 17.76 -13.12
N VAL A 535 20.55 18.16 -14.33
CA VAL A 535 20.39 19.55 -14.79
C VAL A 535 19.42 19.61 -15.96
N GLY A 536 18.34 20.36 -15.79
CA GLY A 536 17.41 20.73 -16.84
C GLY A 536 17.67 22.15 -17.34
N THR A 537 17.59 22.36 -18.66
CA THR A 537 17.88 23.65 -19.29
C THR A 537 16.66 24.16 -20.06
N ALA A 538 16.40 25.46 -19.97
CA ALA A 538 15.49 26.16 -20.86
C ALA A 538 16.15 27.41 -21.43
N GLN A 539 15.95 27.62 -22.73
CA GLN A 539 16.38 28.82 -23.43
C GLN A 539 15.17 29.48 -24.09
N SER A 540 15.12 30.81 -24.02
CA SER A 540 14.19 31.62 -24.81
C SER A 540 14.99 32.68 -25.55
N GLU A 541 15.01 32.58 -26.87
CA GLU A 541 15.35 33.72 -27.73
C GLU A 541 14.09 34.59 -27.82
N LEU A 542 14.18 35.85 -27.41
CA LEU A 542 13.13 36.80 -27.72
C LEU A 542 13.13 37.02 -29.22
N ILE A 543 12.19 36.41 -29.93
CA ILE A 543 11.79 36.88 -31.25
C ILE A 543 11.18 38.28 -31.03
N ARG A 544 11.99 39.32 -31.17
CA ARG A 544 11.52 40.71 -31.27
C ARG A 544 10.58 40.80 -32.47
N GLY A 545 9.27 40.88 -32.24
CA GLY A 545 8.31 41.19 -33.30
C GLY A 545 6.91 40.59 -33.19
N VAL A 546 6.17 40.88 -32.12
CA VAL A 546 4.76 41.23 -32.33
C VAL A 546 4.74 42.75 -32.37
N GLY A 547 4.78 43.31 -33.58
CA GLY A 547 4.62 44.74 -33.75
C GLY A 547 3.26 45.16 -33.20
N ASP A 548 3.24 46.20 -32.38
CA ASP A 548 2.09 47.08 -32.22
C ASP A 548 1.77 47.72 -33.57
N GLY A 549 1.10 46.93 -34.41
CA GLY A 549 0.55 47.34 -35.69
C GLY A 549 -0.95 47.14 -35.62
N GLY A 550 -1.67 48.19 -35.27
CA GLY A 550 -3.09 48.28 -35.58
C GLY A 550 -3.31 48.13 -37.09
N ALA A 551 -3.52 46.90 -37.55
CA ALA A 551 -3.99 46.58 -38.88
C ALA A 551 -4.75 45.25 -38.79
N GLY A 552 -6.07 45.35 -38.86
CA GLY A 552 -6.95 44.18 -38.85
C GLY A 552 -6.62 43.23 -40.00
N CYS A 553 -6.38 41.96 -39.68
CA CYS A 553 -6.58 40.87 -40.62
C CYS A 553 -7.99 40.35 -40.43
N GLN A 554 -8.86 40.98 -41.19
CA GLN A 554 -10.20 40.58 -41.54
C GLN A 554 -10.10 39.22 -42.25
N CYS A 555 -10.62 38.14 -41.64
CA CYS A 555 -10.91 36.92 -42.37
C CYS A 555 -12.08 37.22 -43.33
N SER A 556 -11.79 37.79 -44.50
CA SER A 556 -12.71 37.79 -45.63
C SER A 556 -12.74 36.37 -46.19
N LEU A 557 -13.83 35.66 -45.94
CA LEU A 557 -14.20 34.49 -46.74
C LEU A 557 -14.42 34.99 -48.17
N ASP A 558 -13.51 34.62 -49.06
CA ASP A 558 -13.66 34.84 -50.49
C ASP A 558 -14.92 34.13 -50.97
N ARG A 559 -15.82 34.96 -51.50
CA ARG A 559 -17.10 34.60 -52.07
C ARG A 559 -16.88 34.25 -53.53
N GLN A 560 -17.09 32.99 -53.93
CA GLN A 560 -17.46 32.70 -55.31
C GLN A 560 -18.99 32.84 -55.50
N PRO A 561 -19.46 33.40 -56.62
CA PRO A 561 -20.85 33.80 -56.82
C PRO A 561 -21.69 32.66 -57.39
N GLY A 562 -22.92 32.51 -56.91
CA GLY A 562 -23.90 31.58 -57.48
C GLY A 562 -25.23 31.57 -56.75
N GLU A 563 -26.11 32.48 -57.18
CA GLU A 563 -27.57 32.34 -57.24
C GLU A 563 -28.46 32.37 -55.98
N SER A 564 -29.26 33.45 -55.95
CA SER A 564 -30.67 33.54 -55.52
C SER A 564 -31.04 33.42 -54.03
N ALA A 565 -31.49 34.56 -53.48
CA ALA A 565 -32.36 34.64 -52.29
C ALA A 565 -33.80 34.19 -52.64
N PRO A 566 -34.69 33.89 -51.65
CA PRO A 566 -35.31 34.98 -50.89
C PRO A 566 -35.66 34.71 -49.40
N ARG A 567 -35.55 35.80 -48.62
CA ARG A 567 -36.50 36.33 -47.59
C ARG A 567 -37.04 35.41 -46.48
N GLY A 568 -36.86 35.85 -45.22
CA GLY A 568 -37.75 35.45 -44.12
C GLY A 568 -37.32 35.84 -42.70
N PHE A 569 -37.74 37.03 -42.25
CA PHE A 569 -38.28 37.37 -40.91
C PHE A 569 -37.62 36.93 -39.57
N TRP A 570 -37.23 37.95 -38.77
CA TRP A 570 -37.60 38.21 -37.36
C TRP A 570 -37.60 37.07 -36.29
N LEU A 571 -36.84 37.22 -35.19
CA LEU A 571 -37.28 37.78 -33.88
C LEU A 571 -36.30 37.45 -32.73
N ALA A 572 -36.24 38.38 -31.78
CA ALA A 572 -35.52 38.33 -30.51
C ALA A 572 -36.38 37.72 -29.37
N GLY A 573 -35.72 37.32 -28.28
CA GLY A 573 -36.31 37.09 -26.95
C GLY A 573 -35.48 36.08 -26.15
N LEU A 574 -34.64 36.50 -25.19
CA LEU A 574 -34.91 36.86 -23.79
C LEU A 574 -35.23 35.69 -22.84
N LEU A 575 -34.38 35.61 -21.81
CA LEU A 575 -34.66 35.31 -20.38
C LEU A 575 -35.15 33.92 -19.95
N GLY A 576 -34.58 33.47 -18.83
CA GLY A 576 -35.39 32.85 -17.79
C GLY A 576 -34.69 31.80 -16.92
N LEU A 577 -34.13 32.28 -15.81
CA LEU A 577 -33.90 31.57 -14.54
C LEU A 577 -34.79 30.33 -14.27
N ALA A 578 -34.14 29.24 -13.84
CA ALA A 578 -34.48 28.45 -12.67
C ALA A 578 -33.20 27.79 -12.14
#